data_AF-A0A3M0WFI0-F1
#
_entry.id   AF-A0A3M0WFI0-F1
#
_cell.length_a   1.000
_cell.length_b   1.000
_cell.length_c   1.000
_cell.angle_alpha   90.00
_cell.angle_beta   90.00
_cell.angle_gamma   90.00
#
_symmetry.space_group_name_H-M   'P 1'
#
loop_
_entity.id
_entity.type
_entity.pdbx_description
1 polymer ?
#
loop_
_entity_poly.entity_id
_entity_poly.type
_entity_poly.pdbx_seq_one_letter_code
_entity_poly.pdbx_strand_id
1 'polypeptide(L)'
;MGKLEQLIKELTIEHTEQLKKVEDFKKRLDKEFSVELVEEILNFFKTEVENHAIKEEEDLINEIEKVAPEFDTEAIVFGHNTLREAIEDLEATLDEYKKGKASEEKVKKFANQLFTILKDHFVEEENFLFPDLKKYDIEI
;
A
#
# COMPACT_ATOMS: atom_id res chain seq x y z
N MET A 1 -18.26 19.27 3.89
CA MET A 1 -17.32 18.15 3.74
C MET A 1 -17.71 17.14 4.79
N GLY A 2 -18.30 16.02 4.35
CA GLY A 2 -18.63 14.91 5.25
C GLY A 2 -17.36 14.33 5.86
N LYS A 3 -17.48 13.57 6.96
CA LYS A 3 -16.33 12.89 7.58
C LYS A 3 -15.65 11.94 6.60
N LEU A 4 -16.45 11.24 5.78
CA LEU A 4 -15.96 10.34 4.72
C LEU A 4 -15.15 11.08 3.65
N GLU A 5 -15.66 12.21 3.14
CA GLU A 5 -14.95 13.03 2.16
C GLU A 5 -13.61 13.57 2.71
N GLN A 6 -13.57 13.91 4.01
CA GLN A 6 -12.32 14.30 4.67
C GLN A 6 -11.31 13.16 4.72
N LEU A 7 -11.73 11.96 5.15
CA LEU A 7 -10.86 10.78 5.22
C LEU A 7 -10.28 10.45 3.85
N ILE A 8 -11.12 10.34 2.82
CA ILE A 8 -10.68 10.06 1.44
C ILE A 8 -9.61 11.07 0.98
N LYS A 9 -9.81 12.35 1.30
CA LYS A 9 -8.85 13.40 0.93
C LYS A 9 -7.50 13.23 1.64
N GLU A 10 -7.52 12.90 2.93
CA GLU A 10 -6.30 12.64 3.70
C GLU A 10 -5.56 11.40 3.17
N LEU A 11 -6.28 10.31 2.91
CA LEU A 11 -5.73 9.08 2.35
C LEU A 11 -5.09 9.30 0.97
N THR A 12 -5.74 10.05 0.08
CA THR A 12 -5.19 10.41 -1.24
C THR A 12 -3.89 11.23 -1.14
N ILE A 13 -3.75 12.07 -0.10
CA ILE A 13 -2.51 12.81 0.16
C ILE A 13 -1.41 11.82 0.59
N GLU A 14 -1.73 10.90 1.50
CA GLU A 14 -0.83 9.85 1.95
C GLU A 14 -0.36 8.96 0.76
N HIS A 15 -1.26 8.55 -0.14
CA HIS A 15 -0.92 7.81 -1.37
C HIS A 15 0.13 8.55 -2.19
N THR A 16 -0.09 9.85 -2.42
CA THR A 16 0.82 10.69 -3.20
C THR A 16 2.21 10.76 -2.56
N GLU A 17 2.29 10.85 -1.24
CA GLU A 17 3.56 10.90 -0.51
C GLU A 17 4.28 9.55 -0.54
N GLN A 18 3.54 8.46 -0.32
CA GLN A 18 4.07 7.10 -0.34
C GLN A 18 4.56 6.70 -1.74
N LEU A 19 3.81 7.01 -2.80
CA LEU A 19 4.24 6.77 -4.19
C LEU A 19 5.52 7.55 -4.55
N LYS A 20 5.69 8.77 -4.04
CA LYS A 20 6.95 9.51 -4.23
C LYS A 20 8.13 8.80 -3.57
N LYS A 21 7.94 8.25 -2.35
CA LYS A 21 8.99 7.47 -1.66
C LYS A 21 9.31 6.18 -2.42
N VAL A 22 8.30 5.46 -2.90
CA VAL A 22 8.47 4.27 -3.73
C VAL A 22 9.27 4.57 -5.00
N GLU A 23 8.98 5.67 -5.69
CA GLU A 23 9.74 6.08 -6.87
C GLU A 23 11.20 6.45 -6.55
N ASP A 24 11.47 7.01 -5.37
CA ASP A 24 12.85 7.22 -4.89
C ASP A 24 13.56 5.89 -4.62
N PHE A 25 12.92 4.97 -3.89
CA PHE A 25 13.45 3.65 -3.62
C PHE A 25 13.77 2.89 -4.91
N LYS A 26 12.87 2.91 -5.88
CA LYS A 26 13.07 2.27 -7.18
C LYS A 26 14.31 2.81 -7.90
N LYS A 27 14.46 4.15 -7.96
CA LYS A 27 15.64 4.80 -8.55
C LYS A 27 16.94 4.43 -7.83
N ARG A 28 16.90 4.34 -6.49
CA ARG A 28 18.07 3.95 -5.69
C ARG A 28 18.42 2.48 -5.95
N LEU A 29 17.43 1.60 -5.94
CA LEU A 29 17.59 0.16 -6.15
C LEU A 29 18.15 -0.19 -7.54
N ASP A 30 17.76 0.56 -8.57
CA ASP A 30 18.28 0.42 -9.93
C ASP A 30 19.75 0.89 -10.07
N LYS A 31 20.15 1.91 -9.29
CA LYS A 31 21.50 2.48 -9.35
C LYS A 31 22.51 1.70 -8.54
N GLU A 32 22.17 1.38 -7.30
CA GLU A 32 23.06 0.72 -6.36
C GLU A 32 22.24 -0.12 -5.38
N PHE A 33 22.43 -1.44 -5.47
CA PHE A 33 21.82 -2.36 -4.54
C PHE A 33 22.62 -2.42 -3.25
N SER A 34 21.93 -2.34 -2.12
CA SER A 34 22.48 -2.68 -0.81
C SER A 34 21.43 -3.37 0.06
N VAL A 35 21.88 -4.14 1.04
CA VAL A 35 20.98 -4.80 2.01
C VAL A 35 20.25 -3.74 2.84
N GLU A 36 20.96 -2.68 3.22
CA GLU A 36 20.44 -1.57 4.02
C GLU A 36 19.29 -0.86 3.29
N LEU A 37 19.39 -0.70 1.97
CA LEU A 37 18.32 -0.11 1.16
C LEU A 37 17.06 -0.99 1.16
N VAL A 38 17.23 -2.32 1.05
CA VAL A 38 16.08 -3.24 1.07
C VAL A 38 15.44 -3.29 2.47
N GLU A 39 16.24 -3.19 3.53
CA GLU A 39 15.73 -3.06 4.90
C GLU A 39 14.99 -1.74 5.13
N GLU A 40 15.48 -0.63 4.54
CA GLU A 40 14.79 0.66 4.56
C GLU A 40 13.43 0.58 3.84
N ILE A 41 13.37 -0.09 2.68
CA ILE A 41 12.13 -0.38 1.96
C ILE A 41 11.17 -1.18 2.84
N LEU A 42 11.63 -2.31 3.40
CA LEU A 42 10.80 -3.16 4.27
C LEU A 42 10.28 -2.37 5.48
N ASN A 43 11.12 -1.54 6.10
CA ASN A 43 10.70 -0.71 7.22
C ASN A 43 9.64 0.31 6.79
N PHE A 44 9.79 0.97 5.65
CA PHE A 44 8.78 1.90 5.12
C PHE A 44 7.41 1.22 4.96
N PHE A 45 7.38 0.02 4.35
CA PHE A 45 6.15 -0.73 4.17
C PHE A 45 5.54 -1.21 5.49
N LYS A 46 6.34 -1.76 6.40
CA LYS A 46 5.88 -2.26 7.71
C LYS A 46 5.45 -1.16 8.69
N THR A 47 5.72 0.10 8.37
CA THR A 47 5.41 1.22 9.26
C THR A 47 4.44 2.18 8.58
N GLU A 48 4.90 2.92 7.58
CA GLU A 48 4.10 3.99 6.98
C GLU A 48 2.92 3.43 6.17
N VAL A 49 3.17 2.42 5.33
CA VAL A 49 2.10 1.79 4.52
C VAL A 49 1.15 1.00 5.41
N GLU A 50 1.66 0.26 6.40
CA GLU A 50 0.78 -0.47 7.34
C GLU A 50 -0.06 0.47 8.22
N ASN A 51 0.48 1.59 8.70
CA ASN A 51 -0.31 2.57 9.45
C ASN A 51 -1.43 3.18 8.60
N HIS A 52 -1.17 3.37 7.31
CA HIS A 52 -2.17 3.82 6.35
C HIS A 52 -3.26 2.76 6.15
N ALA A 53 -2.89 1.50 5.93
CA ALA A 53 -3.83 0.39 5.82
C ALA A 53 -4.72 0.25 7.07
N ILE A 54 -4.14 0.39 8.27
CA ILE A 54 -4.89 0.37 9.54
C ILE A 54 -5.88 1.53 9.60
N LYS A 55 -5.48 2.74 9.18
CA LYS A 55 -6.39 3.90 9.13
C LYS A 55 -7.58 3.63 8.21
N GLU A 56 -7.38 2.95 7.10
CA GLU A 56 -8.49 2.58 6.22
C GLU A 56 -9.36 1.46 6.83
N GLU A 57 -8.74 0.40 7.32
CA GLU A 57 -9.43 -0.74 7.93
C GLU A 57 -10.24 -0.34 9.17
N GLU A 58 -9.76 0.62 9.95
CA GLU A 58 -10.43 1.09 11.16
C GLU A 58 -11.30 2.32 10.91
N ASP A 59 -10.80 3.40 10.31
CA ASP A 59 -11.56 4.66 10.21
C ASP A 59 -12.42 4.72 8.95
N LEU A 60 -11.86 4.38 7.79
CA LEU A 60 -12.59 4.48 6.52
C LEU A 60 -13.73 3.46 6.48
N ILE A 61 -13.45 2.18 6.73
CA ILE A 61 -14.48 1.12 6.73
C ILE A 61 -15.62 1.45 7.69
N ASN A 62 -15.31 1.89 8.92
CA ASN A 62 -16.33 2.28 9.90
C ASN A 62 -17.21 3.43 9.42
N GLU A 63 -16.69 4.36 8.60
CA GLU A 63 -17.52 5.42 8.01
C GLU A 63 -18.31 4.92 6.81
N ILE A 64 -17.74 4.04 5.97
CA ILE A 64 -18.44 3.40 4.86
C ILE A 64 -19.66 2.63 5.39
N GLU A 65 -19.49 1.78 6.41
CA GLU A 65 -20.58 0.97 6.96
C GLU A 65 -21.76 1.80 7.50
N LYS A 66 -21.53 3.07 7.87
CA LYS A 66 -22.59 3.98 8.34
C LYS A 66 -23.41 4.57 7.20
N VAL A 67 -22.80 4.81 6.04
CA VAL A 67 -23.42 5.55 4.93
C VAL A 67 -23.75 4.67 3.72
N ALA A 68 -23.05 3.55 3.57
CA ALA A 68 -23.18 2.58 2.49
C ALA A 68 -22.90 1.16 3.02
N PRO A 69 -23.75 0.61 3.91
CA PRO A 69 -23.56 -0.72 4.52
C PRO A 69 -23.56 -1.89 3.51
N GLU A 70 -24.04 -1.67 2.30
CA GLU A 70 -23.99 -2.62 1.18
C GLU A 70 -22.68 -2.59 0.39
N PHE A 71 -21.81 -1.62 0.66
CA PHE A 71 -20.52 -1.48 -0.01
C PHE A 71 -19.59 -2.62 0.40
N ASP A 72 -18.93 -3.23 -0.59
CA ASP A 72 -17.98 -4.31 -0.33
C ASP A 72 -16.65 -3.75 0.19
N THR A 73 -16.52 -3.69 1.52
CA THR A 73 -15.30 -3.27 2.21
C THR A 73 -14.27 -4.39 2.31
N GLU A 74 -14.63 -5.65 2.03
CA GLU A 74 -13.70 -6.78 2.07
C GLU A 74 -12.62 -6.66 0.98
N ALA A 75 -12.93 -6.01 -0.14
CA ALA A 75 -11.97 -5.72 -1.20
C ALA A 75 -10.76 -4.88 -0.71
N ILE A 76 -10.99 -3.92 0.18
CA ILE A 76 -9.92 -3.08 0.79
C ILE A 76 -8.98 -3.97 1.60
N VAL A 77 -9.56 -4.77 2.51
CA VAL A 77 -8.81 -5.68 3.40
C VAL A 77 -8.04 -6.71 2.59
N PHE A 78 -8.62 -7.22 1.50
CA PHE A 78 -7.96 -8.16 0.60
C PHE A 78 -6.73 -7.54 -0.09
N GLY A 79 -6.83 -6.29 -0.55
CA GLY A 79 -5.70 -5.54 -1.10
C GLY A 79 -4.55 -5.40 -0.10
N HIS A 80 -4.88 -5.04 1.15
CA HIS A 80 -3.89 -4.92 2.23
C HIS A 80 -3.23 -6.24 2.59
N ASN A 81 -4.00 -7.34 2.66
CA ASN A 81 -3.42 -8.66 2.91
C ASN A 81 -2.48 -9.09 1.78
N THR A 82 -2.81 -8.78 0.53
CA THR A 82 -1.91 -9.02 -0.62
C THR A 82 -0.60 -8.23 -0.49
N LEU A 83 -0.66 -6.99 0.00
CA LEU A 83 0.54 -6.20 0.32
C LEU A 83 1.36 -6.83 1.45
N ARG A 84 0.71 -7.26 2.53
CA ARG A 84 1.36 -7.92 3.68
C ARG A 84 2.08 -9.20 3.26
N GLU A 85 1.44 -10.04 2.43
CA GLU A 85 2.08 -11.23 1.85
C GLU A 85 3.30 -10.88 0.99
N ALA A 86 3.21 -9.84 0.15
CA ALA A 86 4.34 -9.39 -0.66
C ALA A 86 5.52 -8.83 0.18
N ILE A 87 5.23 -8.24 1.35
CA ILE A 87 6.25 -7.81 2.32
C ILE A 87 6.98 -9.04 2.89
N GLU A 88 6.24 -10.08 3.28
CA GLU A 88 6.81 -11.34 3.80
C GLU A 88 7.69 -12.03 2.75
N ASP A 89 7.25 -12.06 1.50
CA ASP A 89 8.00 -12.63 0.37
C ASP A 89 9.34 -11.91 0.15
N LEU A 90 9.34 -10.57 0.22
CA LEU A 90 10.57 -9.78 0.11
C LEU A 90 11.50 -10.01 1.30
N GLU A 91 10.97 -10.05 2.51
CA GLU A 91 11.74 -10.32 3.73
C GLU A 91 12.40 -11.70 3.68
N ALA A 92 11.64 -12.74 3.34
CA ALA A 92 12.15 -14.09 3.17
C ALA A 92 13.25 -14.14 2.09
N THR A 93 13.05 -13.45 0.97
CA THR A 93 14.03 -13.40 -0.13
C THR A 93 15.31 -12.65 0.27
N LEU A 94 15.20 -11.57 1.04
CA LEU A 94 16.36 -10.85 1.58
C LEU A 94 17.16 -11.74 2.54
N ASP A 95 16.46 -12.51 3.38
CA ASP A 95 17.06 -13.48 4.29
C ASP A 95 17.80 -14.61 3.55
N GLU A 96 17.23 -15.11 2.45
CA GLU A 96 17.90 -16.05 1.55
C GLU A 96 19.15 -15.43 0.92
N TYR A 97 19.07 -14.16 0.49
CA TYR A 97 20.18 -13.44 -0.11
C TYR A 97 21.35 -13.29 0.87
N LYS A 98 21.07 -12.86 2.12
CA LYS A 98 22.06 -12.77 3.20
C LYS A 98 22.76 -14.11 3.49
N LYS A 99 22.09 -15.23 3.23
CA LYS A 99 22.62 -16.60 3.38
C LYS A 99 23.30 -17.14 2.12
N GLY A 100 23.40 -16.35 1.04
CA GLY A 100 23.95 -16.74 -0.25
C GLY A 100 23.06 -17.70 -1.05
N LYS A 101 21.76 -17.76 -0.75
CA LYS A 101 20.78 -18.66 -1.38
C LYS A 101 19.90 -18.01 -2.44
N ALA A 102 19.83 -16.66 -2.45
CA ALA A 102 19.13 -15.88 -3.47
C ALA A 102 20.12 -14.94 -4.18
N SER A 103 19.80 -14.57 -5.42
CA SER A 103 20.54 -13.55 -6.17
C SER A 103 20.02 -12.15 -5.85
N GLU A 104 20.84 -11.14 -6.11
CA GLU A 104 20.43 -9.72 -6.08
C GLU A 104 19.21 -9.48 -6.98
N GLU A 105 19.21 -10.04 -8.19
CA GLU A 105 18.11 -9.92 -9.14
C GLU A 105 16.78 -10.44 -8.57
N LYS A 106 16.83 -11.55 -7.81
CA LYS A 106 15.63 -12.09 -7.14
C LYS A 106 15.10 -11.09 -6.11
N VAL A 107 15.98 -10.50 -5.28
CA VAL A 107 15.57 -9.49 -4.28
C VAL A 107 14.95 -8.27 -4.97
N LYS A 108 15.60 -7.75 -6.02
CA LYS A 108 15.10 -6.63 -6.81
C LYS A 108 13.75 -6.92 -7.44
N LYS A 109 13.53 -8.15 -7.92
CA LYS A 109 12.26 -8.57 -8.49
C LYS A 109 11.15 -8.48 -7.44
N PHE A 110 11.33 -9.06 -6.25
CA PHE A 110 10.32 -9.01 -5.18
C PHE A 110 10.06 -7.57 -4.69
N ALA A 111 11.11 -6.75 -4.56
CA ALA A 111 10.93 -5.33 -4.22
C ALA A 111 10.10 -4.58 -5.27
N ASN A 112 10.37 -4.79 -6.57
CA ASN A 112 9.58 -4.19 -7.64
C ASN A 112 8.14 -4.73 -7.71
N GLN A 113 7.92 -6.00 -7.39
CA GLN A 113 6.57 -6.57 -7.27
C GLN A 113 5.81 -5.88 -6.14
N LEU A 114 6.41 -5.73 -4.96
CA LEU A 114 5.81 -5.00 -3.83
C LEU A 114 5.47 -3.55 -4.20
N PHE A 115 6.35 -2.83 -4.90
CA PHE A 115 6.06 -1.48 -5.41
C PHE A 115 4.89 -1.44 -6.38
N THR A 116 4.77 -2.46 -7.23
CA THR A 116 3.70 -2.56 -8.22
C THR A 116 2.35 -2.81 -7.54
N ILE A 117 2.31 -3.75 -6.59
CA ILE A 117 1.10 -4.06 -5.83
C ILE A 117 0.59 -2.82 -5.09
N LEU A 118 1.47 -2.06 -4.43
CA LEU A 118 1.05 -0.83 -3.74
C LEU A 118 0.47 0.20 -4.69
N LYS A 119 1.13 0.40 -5.83
CA LYS A 119 0.67 1.34 -6.84
C LYS A 119 -0.68 0.92 -7.42
N ASP A 120 -0.85 -0.35 -7.73
CA ASP A 120 -2.07 -0.88 -8.31
C ASP A 120 -3.23 -0.78 -7.30
N HIS A 121 -2.96 -1.06 -6.02
CA HIS A 121 -3.90 -0.87 -4.90
C HIS A 121 -4.40 0.59 -4.83
N PHE A 122 -3.50 1.57 -4.76
CA PHE A 122 -3.90 2.99 -4.75
C PHE A 122 -4.61 3.44 -6.03
N VAL A 123 -4.24 2.90 -7.18
CA VAL A 123 -4.94 3.16 -8.45
C VAL A 123 -6.36 2.60 -8.42
N GLU A 124 -6.55 1.43 -7.81
CA GLU A 124 -7.87 0.83 -7.63
C GLU A 124 -8.75 1.69 -6.73
N GLU A 125 -8.20 2.13 -5.60
CA GLU A 125 -8.92 2.97 -4.66
C GLU A 125 -9.29 4.34 -5.24
N GLU A 126 -8.31 5.06 -5.80
CA GLU A 126 -8.54 6.42 -6.28
C GLU A 126 -9.42 6.51 -7.53
N ASN A 127 -9.40 5.47 -8.40
CA ASN A 127 -10.14 5.50 -9.66
C ASN A 127 -11.46 4.75 -9.64
N PHE A 128 -11.67 3.83 -8.69
CA PHE A 128 -12.89 3.04 -8.61
C PHE A 128 -13.56 3.18 -7.24
N LEU A 129 -12.85 2.86 -6.16
CA LEU A 129 -13.45 2.80 -4.81
C LEU A 129 -13.90 4.18 -4.31
N PHE A 130 -12.98 5.14 -4.21
CA PHE A 130 -13.28 6.49 -3.70
C PHE A 130 -14.30 7.24 -4.56
N PRO A 131 -14.26 7.18 -5.92
CA PRO A 131 -15.33 7.74 -6.74
C PRO A 131 -16.70 7.10 -6.50
N ASP A 132 -16.77 5.79 -6.26
CA ASP A 132 -18.03 5.11 -5.97
C ASP A 132 -18.57 5.50 -4.59
N LEU A 133 -17.72 5.58 -3.57
CA LEU A 133 -18.10 6.06 -2.23
C LEU A 133 -18.65 7.50 -2.25
N LYS A 134 -18.10 8.37 -3.08
CA LYS A 134 -18.59 9.75 -3.23
C LYS A 134 -20.01 9.83 -3.78
N LYS A 135 -20.52 8.79 -4.45
CA LYS A 135 -21.92 8.76 -4.91
C LYS A 135 -22.88 8.65 -3.72
N TYR A 136 -22.50 7.88 -2.70
CA TYR A 136 -23.29 7.70 -1.48
C TYR A 136 -23.28 8.96 -0.59
N ASP A 137 -22.18 9.74 -0.59
CA ASP A 137 -22.10 11.01 0.16
C ASP A 137 -22.96 12.14 -0.46
N ILE A 138 -23.42 12.01 -1.71
CA ILE A 138 -24.29 12.98 -2.40
C ILE A 138 -25.79 12.68 -2.16
N GLU A 139 -26.14 11.45 -1.78
CA GLU A 139 -27.52 11.02 -1.56
C GLU A 139 -28.05 11.29 -0.13
N ILE A 140 -27.21 11.88 0.74
CA ILE A 140 -27.52 12.27 2.13
C ILE A 140 -27.59 13.80 2.25
#